data_AF-A0A2W4XMK7-F1
#
_entry.id   AF-A0A2W4XMK7-F1
#
_cell.length_a   1.000
_cell.length_b   1.000
_cell.length_c   1.000
_cell.angle_alpha   90.00
_cell.angle_beta   90.00
_cell.angle_gamma   90.00
#
_symmetry.space_group_name_H-M   'P 1'
#
loop_
_entity.id
_entity.type
_entity.pdbx_description
1 polymer ?
#
loop_
_entity_poly.entity_id
_entity_poly.type
_entity_poly.pdbx_seq_one_letter_code
_entity_poly.pdbx_strand_id
1 'polypeptide(L)'
;MADHACNAIDSHIYGFTLQELNFPFEEADYSEAATHFEPKLPADQYPYVRQLTHLVMDGRYNGIHDFEFGLEIILNGLDRLRDDVCKERP
;
A
#
# COMPACT_ATOMS: atom_id res chain seq x y z
N MET A 1 -9.68 7.72 21.51
CA MET A 1 -9.97 6.71 20.47
C MET A 1 -10.49 7.34 19.19
N ALA A 2 -11.60 8.10 19.21
CA ALA A 2 -12.15 8.72 18.01
C ALA A 2 -11.14 9.64 17.28
N ASP A 3 -10.44 10.51 17.99
CA ASP A 3 -9.39 11.38 17.43
C ASP A 3 -8.28 10.59 16.70
N HIS A 4 -7.73 9.56 17.35
CA HIS A 4 -6.72 8.69 16.74
C HIS A 4 -7.24 7.91 15.52
N ALA A 5 -8.51 7.49 15.54
CA ALA A 5 -9.14 6.82 14.41
C ALA A 5 -9.28 7.77 13.21
N CYS A 6 -9.76 9.00 13.43
CA CYS A 6 -9.83 10.03 12.39
C CYS A 6 -8.44 10.31 11.82
N ASN A 7 -7.44 10.54 12.67
CA ASN A 7 -6.07 10.81 12.22
C ASN A 7 -5.47 9.66 11.40
N ALA A 8 -5.71 8.41 11.77
CA ALA A 8 -5.24 7.25 11.01
C ALA A 8 -5.86 7.19 9.60
N ILE A 9 -7.17 7.44 9.50
CA ILE A 9 -7.88 7.47 8.21
C ILE A 9 -7.39 8.65 7.37
N ASP A 10 -7.31 9.84 7.96
CA ASP A 10 -6.85 11.05 7.27
C ASP A 10 -5.41 10.87 6.76
N SER A 11 -4.52 10.31 7.59
CA SER A 11 -3.14 10.04 7.21
C SER A 11 -3.03 9.06 6.03
N HIS A 12 -3.90 8.04 5.97
CA HIS A 12 -3.96 7.12 4.82
C HIS A 12 -4.42 7.84 3.56
N ILE A 13 -5.49 8.64 3.65
CA ILE A 13 -6.00 9.43 2.52
C ILE A 13 -4.93 10.40 2.00
N TYR A 14 -4.31 11.18 2.88
CA TYR A 14 -3.29 12.14 2.50
C TYR A 14 -2.04 11.45 1.94
N GLY A 15 -1.56 10.39 2.60
CA GLY A 15 -0.40 9.63 2.17
C GLY A 15 -0.59 9.00 0.79
N PHE A 16 -1.72 8.33 0.57
CA PHE A 16 -2.06 7.73 -0.73
C PHE A 16 -2.16 8.80 -1.82
N THR A 17 -2.91 9.88 -1.56
CA THR A 17 -3.07 10.97 -2.53
C THR A 17 -1.74 11.60 -2.90
N LEU A 18 -0.85 11.82 -1.93
CA LEU A 18 0.49 12.35 -2.20
C LEU A 18 1.35 11.37 -2.99
N GLN A 19 1.25 10.07 -2.75
CA GLN A 19 2.00 9.08 -3.53
C GLN A 19 1.53 9.06 -4.98
N GLU A 20 0.23 9.02 -5.22
CA GLU A 20 -0.35 9.05 -6.58
C GLU A 20 0.04 10.31 -7.34
N LEU A 21 -0.11 11.49 -6.73
CA LEU A 21 0.21 12.77 -7.38
C LEU A 21 1.70 12.96 -7.66
N ASN A 22 2.58 12.32 -6.89
CA ASN A 22 4.03 12.45 -7.03
C ASN A 22 4.68 11.20 -7.63
N PHE A 23 3.90 10.22 -8.08
CA PHE A 23 4.46 9.01 -8.65
C PHE A 23 5.19 9.37 -9.97
N PRO A 24 6.46 8.97 -10.15
CA PRO A 24 7.29 9.51 -11.23
C PRO A 24 7.02 8.88 -12.60
N PHE A 25 6.08 7.95 -12.71
CA PHE A 25 5.77 7.20 -13.92
C PHE A 25 4.26 7.24 -14.19
N GLU A 26 3.88 7.29 -15.45
CA GLU A 26 2.49 7.01 -15.85
C GLU A 26 2.26 5.49 -15.83
N GLU A 27 1.02 5.04 -15.61
CA GLU A 27 0.69 3.61 -15.53
C GLU A 27 1.16 2.81 -16.77
N ALA A 28 1.08 3.43 -17.95
CA ALA A 28 1.52 2.84 -19.21
C ALA A 28 3.04 2.52 -19.24
N ASP A 29 3.84 3.21 -18.42
CA ASP A 29 5.29 3.10 -18.38
C ASP A 29 5.78 2.14 -17.28
N TYR A 30 4.88 1.57 -16.47
CA TYR A 30 5.26 0.77 -15.30
C TYR A 30 6.11 -0.46 -15.65
N SER A 31 5.79 -1.18 -16.73
CA SER A 31 6.57 -2.35 -17.17
C SER A 31 7.99 -1.96 -17.63
N GLU A 32 8.12 -0.83 -18.33
CA GLU A 32 9.42 -0.31 -18.76
C GLU A 32 10.25 0.16 -17.56
N ALA A 33 9.64 0.92 -16.64
CA ALA A 33 10.27 1.33 -15.41
C ALA A 33 10.75 0.11 -14.61
N ALA A 34 9.89 -0.89 -14.41
CA ALA A 34 10.25 -2.13 -13.72
C ALA A 34 11.45 -2.82 -14.38
N THR A 35 11.49 -2.91 -15.71
CA THR A 35 12.62 -3.46 -16.47
C THR A 35 13.92 -2.66 -16.23
N HIS A 36 13.82 -1.33 -16.18
CA HIS A 36 14.97 -0.45 -15.92
C HIS A 36 15.51 -0.56 -14.48
N PHE A 37 14.63 -0.77 -13.50
CA PHE A 37 15.01 -0.86 -12.08
C PHE A 37 15.40 -2.26 -11.64
N GLU A 38 14.94 -3.29 -12.34
CA GLU A 38 15.20 -4.69 -11.99
C GLU A 38 16.69 -4.96 -11.71
N PRO A 39 17.67 -4.56 -12.55
CA PRO A 39 19.08 -4.86 -12.29
C PRO A 39 19.65 -4.22 -11.01
N LYS A 40 18.97 -3.21 -10.45
CA LYS A 40 19.37 -2.46 -9.26
C LYS A 40 18.81 -3.05 -7.95
N LEU A 41 18.03 -4.13 -8.02
CA LEU A 41 17.38 -4.78 -6.87
C LEU A 41 18.03 -6.14 -6.54
N PRO A 42 19.08 -6.20 -5.70
CA PRO A 42 19.74 -7.47 -5.36
C PRO A 42 18.74 -8.48 -4.81
N ALA A 43 18.64 -9.65 -5.45
CA ALA A 43 17.64 -10.67 -5.12
C ALA A 43 17.89 -11.33 -3.75
N ASP A 44 19.14 -11.32 -3.28
CA ASP A 44 19.55 -11.78 -1.95
C ASP A 44 19.13 -10.82 -0.83
N GLN A 45 18.94 -9.53 -1.14
CA GLN A 45 18.53 -8.51 -0.17
C GLN A 45 17.03 -8.20 -0.23
N TYR A 46 16.45 -8.16 -1.43
CA TYR A 46 15.06 -7.75 -1.65
C TYR A 46 14.28 -8.79 -2.49
N PRO A 47 14.19 -10.06 -2.05
CA PRO A 47 13.60 -11.14 -2.85
C PRO A 47 12.15 -10.87 -3.24
N TYR A 48 11.33 -10.33 -2.32
CA TYR A 48 9.92 -10.07 -2.59
C TYR A 48 9.70 -8.85 -3.50
N VAL A 49 10.53 -7.81 -3.37
CA VAL A 49 10.47 -6.65 -4.26
C VAL A 49 10.90 -7.07 -5.67
N ARG A 50 11.97 -7.87 -5.78
CA ARG A 50 12.43 -8.43 -7.06
C ARG A 50 11.34 -9.24 -7.75
N GLN A 51 10.65 -10.09 -6.98
CA GLN A 51 9.52 -10.87 -7.50
C GLN A 51 8.36 -9.97 -7.95
N LEU A 52 8.00 -8.94 -7.18
CA LEU A 52 6.99 -7.97 -7.57
C LEU A 52 7.38 -7.24 -8.86
N THR A 53 8.63 -6.79 -8.97
CA THR A 53 9.16 -6.16 -10.18
C THR A 53 9.00 -7.06 -11.40
N HIS A 54 9.30 -8.37 -11.28
CA HIS A 54 9.06 -9.32 -12.37
C HIS A 54 7.58 -9.45 -12.75
N LEU A 55 6.67 -9.46 -11.77
CA LEU A 55 5.23 -9.50 -12.05
C LEU A 55 4.76 -8.25 -12.82
N VAL A 56 5.31 -7.07 -12.51
CA VAL A 56 5.02 -5.83 -13.23
C VAL A 56 5.62 -5.84 -14.63
N MET A 57 6.88 -6.28 -14.77
CA MET A 57 7.55 -6.42 -16.07
C MET A 57 6.75 -7.32 -17.02
N ASP A 58 6.31 -8.48 -16.53
CA ASP A 58 5.57 -9.48 -17.31
C ASP A 58 4.09 -9.10 -17.51
N GLY A 59 3.63 -7.97 -16.96
CA GLY A 59 2.23 -7.53 -17.04
C GLY A 59 1.25 -8.40 -16.24
N ARG A 60 1.75 -9.27 -15.37
CA ARG A 60 0.96 -10.14 -14.49
C ARG A 60 0.42 -9.41 -13.26
N TYR A 61 0.99 -8.26 -12.96
CA TYR A 61 0.50 -7.30 -11.98
C TYR A 61 0.54 -5.90 -12.60
N ASN A 62 -0.52 -5.12 -12.43
CA ASN A 62 -0.66 -3.81 -13.06
C ASN A 62 0.14 -2.72 -12.36
N GLY A 63 0.65 -2.96 -11.14
CA GLY A 63 1.42 -1.97 -10.38
C GLY A 63 0.60 -0.84 -9.75
N ILE A 64 -0.71 -0.76 -10.04
CA ILE A 64 -1.58 0.30 -9.54
C ILE A 64 -1.78 0.11 -8.03
N HIS A 65 -1.66 1.20 -7.27
CA HIS A 65 -1.88 1.16 -5.83
C HIS A 65 -3.36 0.98 -5.52
N ASP A 66 -3.66 0.08 -4.58
CA ASP A 66 -5.01 -0.19 -4.10
C ASP A 66 -5.28 0.65 -2.83
N PHE A 67 -6.10 1.69 -2.97
CA PHE A 67 -6.46 2.58 -1.87
C PHE A 67 -7.25 1.82 -0.79
N GLU A 68 -8.23 1.03 -1.23
CA GLU A 68 -9.14 0.28 -0.39
C GLU A 68 -8.40 -0.74 0.47
N PHE A 69 -7.38 -1.42 -0.06
CA PHE A 69 -6.61 -2.41 0.70
C PHE A 69 -6.06 -1.86 2.02
N GLY A 70 -5.40 -0.69 1.97
CA GLY A 70 -4.86 -0.06 3.18
C GLY A 70 -5.96 0.45 4.11
N LEU A 71 -7.04 1.01 3.55
CA LEU A 71 -8.17 1.51 4.32
C LEU A 71 -8.89 0.37 5.06
N GLU A 72 -9.10 -0.77 4.40
CA GLU A 72 -9.70 -1.96 5.00
C GLU A 72 -8.88 -2.49 6.18
N ILE A 73 -7.54 -2.50 6.08
CA ILE A 73 -6.67 -2.88 7.20
C ILE A 73 -6.91 -1.95 8.40
N ILE A 74 -6.98 -0.64 8.17
CA ILE A 74 -7.21 0.36 9.22
C ILE A 74 -8.59 0.15 9.85
N LEU A 75 -9.65 0.07 9.03
CA LEU A 75 -11.02 -0.10 9.51
C LEU A 75 -11.20 -1.41 10.28
N ASN A 76 -10.65 -2.52 9.79
CA ASN A 76 -10.67 -3.79 10.49
C ASN A 76 -9.94 -3.73 11.84
N GLY A 77 -8.82 -3.00 11.92
CA GLY A 77 -8.11 -2.77 13.17
C GLY A 77 -8.94 -1.96 14.17
N LEU A 78 -9.60 -0.89 13.70
CA LEU A 78 -10.46 -0.04 14.52
C LEU A 78 -11.71 -0.78 15.02
N ASP A 79 -12.31 -1.64 14.19
CA ASP A 79 -13.45 -2.47 14.58
C ASP A 79 -13.09 -3.44 15.71
N ARG A 80 -11.93 -4.10 15.62
CA ARG A 80 -11.43 -4.98 16.69
C ARG A 80 -11.23 -4.22 18.00
N LEU A 81 -10.60 -3.04 17.94
CA LEU A 81 -10.38 -2.19 19.12
C LEU A 81 -11.70 -1.73 19.76
N ARG A 82 -12.69 -1.38 18.95
CA ARG A 82 -14.04 -1.03 19.43
C ARG A 82 -14.68 -2.20 20.15
N ASP A 83 -14.63 -3.39 19.56
CA ASP A 83 -15.27 -4.59 20.09
C ASP A 83 -14.64 -5.01 21.42
N ASP A 84 -13.32 -4.87 21.56
CA ASP A 84 -12.62 -5.17 22.82
C ASP A 84 -12.99 -4.18 23.93
N VAL A 85 -13.07 -2.89 23.63
CA VAL A 85 -13.56 -1.87 24.59
C VAL A 85 -15.02 -2.13 25.01
N CYS A 86 -15.86 -2.62 24.10
CA CYS A 86 -17.25 -2.99 24.42
C CYS A 86 -17.34 -4.24 25.32
N LYS A 87 -16.42 -5.21 25.17
CA LYS A 87 -16.38 -6.42 26.01
C LYS A 87 -15.87 -6.13 27.43
N GLU A 88 -15.04 -5.11 27.61
CA GLU A 88 -14.47 -4.72 28.91
C GLU A 88 -15.39 -3.81 29.74
N ARG A 89 -16.50 -3.31 29.17
CA ARG A 89 -17.49 -2.50 29.89
C ARG A 89 -18.52 -3.40 30.60
N PRO A 90 -18.66 -3.32 31.95
CA PRO A 90 -19.69 -4.04 32.70
C PRO A 90 -21.11 -3.53 32.39
#